data_AF-A0A9E0VHB4-F1
#
_entry.id   AF-A0A9E0VHB4-F1
#
_cell.length_a   1.000
_cell.length_b   1.000
_cell.length_c   1.000
_cell.angle_alpha   90.00
_cell.angle_beta   90.00
_cell.angle_gamma   90.00
#
_symmetry.space_group_name_H-M   'P 1'
#
loop_
_entity.id
_entity.type
_entity.pdbx_description
1 polymer ?
#
loop_
_entity_poly.entity_id
_entity_poly.type
_entity_poly.pdbx_seq_one_letter_code
_entity_poly.pdbx_strand_id
1 'polypeptide(L)' 'MKLKICDRCKRPYLAGKKACPNCPAPYTWDQESWANLGCLVAMILPIFLVLLFWIFLFFGVFLR' A
#
# COMPACT_ATOMS: atom_id res chain seq x y z
N MET A 1 -14.98 9.73 -27.12
CA MET A 1 -14.26 9.27 -25.90
C MET A 1 -13.59 7.94 -26.21
N LYS A 2 -12.29 7.76 -25.94
CA LYS A 2 -11.60 6.47 -26.16
C LYS A 2 -11.72 5.61 -24.90
N LEU A 3 -12.11 4.35 -25.06
CA LEU A 3 -12.18 3.35 -24.00
C LEU A 3 -10.91 2.48 -24.05
N LYS A 4 -10.33 2.16 -22.89
CA LYS A 4 -9.23 1.21 -22.73
C LYS A 4 -9.71 0.04 -21.87
N ILE A 5 -9.16 -1.15 -22.11
CA ILE A 5 -9.42 -2.32 -21.27
C ILE A 5 -8.38 -2.33 -20.16
N CYS A 6 -8.82 -2.52 -18.92
CA CYS A 6 -7.93 -2.66 -17.78
C CYS A 6 -7.26 -4.04 -17.80
N ASP A 7 -5.93 -4.11 -17.75
CA ASP A 7 -5.24 -5.40 -17.82
C ASP A 7 -5.49 -6.31 -16.61
N ARG A 8 -5.70 -5.70 -15.43
CA ARG A 8 -5.89 -6.44 -14.16
C ARG A 8 -7.28 -7.05 -14.02
N CYS A 9 -8.34 -6.33 -14.41
CA CYS A 9 -9.73 -6.77 -14.21
C CYS A 9 -10.54 -6.96 -15.51
N LYS A 10 -9.89 -6.78 -16.68
CA LYS A 10 -10.47 -6.91 -18.02
C LYS A 10 -11.77 -6.10 -18.25
N ARG A 11 -11.99 -5.04 -17.46
CA ARG A 11 -13.14 -4.13 -17.62
C ARG A 11 -12.79 -2.89 -18.44
N PRO A 12 -13.74 -2.36 -19.24
CA PRO A 12 -13.55 -1.12 -19.98
C PRO A 12 -13.54 0.09 -19.02
N TYR A 13 -12.61 1.03 -19.24
CA TYR A 13 -12.52 2.30 -18.53
C TYR A 13 -12.18 3.46 -19.48
N LEU A 14 -12.48 4.69 -19.06
CA LEU A 14 -12.20 5.89 -19.86
C LEU A 14 -10.68 6.13 -19.94
N ALA A 15 -10.14 6.23 -21.16
CA ALA A 15 -8.70 6.37 -21.39
C ALA A 15 -8.07 7.65 -20.78
N GLY A 16 -8.89 8.62 -20.36
CA GLY A 16 -8.43 9.83 -19.65
C GLY A 16 -8.31 9.66 -18.13
N LYS A 17 -8.69 8.52 -17.56
CA LYS A 17 -8.55 8.22 -16.12
C LYS A 17 -7.20 7.52 -15.89
N LYS A 18 -6.45 7.97 -14.87
CA LYS A 18 -5.12 7.44 -14.52
C LYS A 18 -5.15 6.00 -13.96
N ALA A 19 -6.29 5.52 -13.47
CA ALA A 19 -6.45 4.16 -12.91
C ALA A 19 -7.86 3.63 -13.19
N CYS A 20 -8.00 2.30 -13.24
CA CYS A 20 -9.26 1.59 -13.51
C CYS A 20 -10.21 1.68 -12.30
N PRO A 21 -11.22 2.57 -12.29
CA PRO A 21 -11.96 2.87 -11.07
C PRO A 21 -13.05 1.84 -10.74
N ASN A 22 -13.43 1.01 -11.73
CA ASN A 22 -14.55 0.07 -11.62
C ASN A 22 -14.10 -1.40 -11.49
N CYS A 23 -12.85 -1.66 -11.08
CA CYS A 23 -12.46 -3.02 -10.77
C CYS A 23 -12.98 -3.40 -9.37
N PRO A 24 -13.47 -4.63 -9.16
CA PRO A 24 -13.78 -5.11 -7.81
C PRO A 24 -12.49 -5.26 -6.99
N ALA A 25 -12.58 -5.12 -5.67
CA ALA A 25 -11.51 -5.53 -4.77
C ALA A 25 -11.18 -7.02 -5.04
N PRO A 26 -9.89 -7.43 -5.06
CA PRO A 26 -8.69 -6.71 -4.60
C PRO A 26 -7.97 -5.89 -5.70
N TYR A 27 -8.48 -5.88 -6.93
CA TYR A 27 -7.80 -5.28 -8.09
C TYR A 27 -7.87 -3.75 -8.13
N THR A 28 -8.55 -3.12 -7.16
CA THR A 28 -8.51 -1.68 -6.89
C THR A 28 -7.17 -1.22 -6.29
N TRP A 29 -6.40 -2.15 -5.73
CA TRP A 29 -5.13 -1.83 -5.08
C TRP A 29 -4.03 -1.64 -6.13
N ASP A 30 -3.64 -0.40 -6.34
CA ASP A 30 -2.48 -0.07 -7.16
C ASP A 30 -1.21 -0.03 -6.31
N GLN A 31 -0.38 -1.08 -6.41
CA GLN A 31 0.88 -1.15 -5.66
C GLN A 31 1.89 -0.07 -6.07
N GLU A 32 1.76 0.49 -7.29
CA GLU A 32 2.62 1.57 -7.79
C GLU A 32 2.16 2.96 -7.32
N SER A 33 0.98 3.05 -6.69
CA SER A 33 0.48 4.30 -6.12
C SER A 33 1.17 4.60 -4.79
N TRP A 34 1.93 5.70 -4.76
CA TRP A 34 2.55 6.25 -3.54
C TRP A 34 1.57 6.44 -2.38
N ALA A 35 0.28 6.69 -2.67
CA ALA A 35 -0.76 6.80 -1.65
C ALA A 35 -1.05 5.47 -0.96
N ASN A 36 -1.08 4.36 -1.72
CA ASN A 36 -1.32 3.03 -1.18
C ASN A 36 -0.08 2.51 -0.42
N LEU A 37 1.12 2.78 -0.94
CA LEU A 37 2.37 2.49 -0.25
C LEU A 37 2.47 3.26 1.07
N GLY A 38 2.14 4.56 1.06
CA GLY A 38 2.12 5.38 2.26
C GLY A 38 1.12 4.88 3.31
N CYS A 39 -0.06 4.43 2.88
CA CYS A 39 -1.06 3.83 3.77
C CYS A 39 -0.56 2.53 4.41
N LEU A 40 0.06 1.65 3.61
CA LEU A 40 0.65 0.40 4.09
C LEU A 40 1.76 0.67 5.12
N VAL A 41 2.66 1.60 4.81
CA VAL A 41 3.74 2.00 5.73
C VAL A 41 3.16 2.56 7.02
N ALA A 42 2.17 3.45 6.94
CA ALA A 42 1.53 4.03 8.12
C ALA A 42 0.87 2.97 9.02
N MET A 43 0.32 1.89 8.45
CA MET A 43 -0.26 0.78 9.23
C MET A 43 0.81 -0.08 9.91
N ILE A 44 1.95 -0.30 9.27
CA ILE A 44 3.03 -1.17 9.80
C ILE A 44 3.95 -0.42 10.76
N LEU A 45 4.15 0.88 10.54
CA LEU A 45 5.05 1.74 11.31
C LEU A 45 4.85 1.67 12.84
N PRO A 46 3.63 1.74 13.41
CA PRO A 46 3.47 1.68 14.87
C PRO A 46 3.93 0.35 15.47
N ILE A 47 3.65 -0.77 14.79
CA ILE A 47 4.10 -2.10 15.24
C ILE A 47 5.63 -2.17 15.20
N PHE A 48 6.23 -1.68 14.11
CA PHE A 48 7.67 -1.63 13.96
C PHE A 48 8.35 -0.79 15.05
N LEU A 49 7.82 0.39 15.36
CA LEU A 49 8.37 1.26 16.40
C LEU A 49 8.29 0.64 17.79
N VAL A 50 7.19 -0.06 18.12
CA VAL A 50 7.05 -0.76 19.40
C VAL A 50 8.09 -1.88 19.51
N LEU A 51 8.24 -2.70 18.48
CA LEU A 51 9.26 -3.76 18.46
C LEU A 51 10.67 -3.17 18.60
N LEU A 52 10.96 -2.08 17.88
CA LEU A 52 12.24 -1.39 17.96
C LEU A 52 12.52 -0.89 19.37
N PHE A 53 11.54 -0.25 20.01
CA PHE A 53 11.63 0.22 21.40
C PHE A 53 11.96 -0.91 22.37
N TRP A 54 11.25 -2.04 22.27
CA TRP A 54 11.51 -3.20 23.12
C TRP A 54 12.91 -3.77 22.89
N ILE A 55 13.35 -3.90 21.63
CA ILE A 55 14.71 -4.36 21.31
C ILE A 55 15.74 -3.45 21.98
N PHE A 56 15.65 -2.13 21.82
CA PHE A 56 16.60 -1.20 22.43
C PHE A 56 16.54 -1.23 23.95
N LEU A 57 15.37 -1.39 24.55
CA LEU A 57 15.21 -1.52 26.00
C LEU A 57 15.89 -2.79 26.52
N PHE A 58 15.68 -3.95 25.87
CA PHE A 58 16.35 -5.19 26.25
C PHE A 58 17.86 -5.10 26.04
N PHE A 59 18.32 -4.69 24.86
CA PHE A 59 19.76 -4.55 24.59
C PHE A 59 20.43 -3.55 25.54
N GLY A 60 19.79 -2.42 25.85
CA GLY A 60 20.29 -1.45 26.82
C GLY A 60 20.35 -1.98 28.25
N VAL A 61 19.46 -2.91 28.62
CA VAL A 61 19.52 -3.61 29.92
C VAL A 61 20.62 -4.67 29.94
N PHE A 62 20.87 -5.38 28.84
CA PHE A 62 21.91 -6.42 28.75
C PHE A 62 23.33 -5.87 28.53
N LEU A 63 23.47 -4.66 27.97
CA LEU A 63 24.76 -3.98 27.75
C LEU A 63 25.19 -3.09 28.93
N ARG A 64 24.41 -3.06 30.01
CA ARG A 64 24.73 -2.38 31.28
C ARG A 64 25.31 -3.36 32.28
#